data_AF-A0A945LVY5-F1
#
_entry.id   AF-A0A945LVY5-F1
#
_cell.length_a   1.000
_cell.length_b   1.000
_cell.length_c   1.000
_cell.angle_alpha   90.00
_cell.angle_beta   90.00
_cell.angle_gamma   90.00
#
_symmetry.space_group_name_H-M   'P 1'
#
loop_
_entity.id
_entity.type
_entity.pdbx_description
1 polymer ?
#
loop_
_entity_poly.entity_id
_entity_poly.type
_entity_poly.pdbx_seq_one_letter_code
_entity_poly.pdbx_strand_id
1 'polypeptide(L)'
;MAKKYWADIKHGLFNNLRFIQVARQAYVKAKTKRRHKDVSATEQLNAGLNPDLYLPPETPAWQNGWAVSEEIIREMSRLSKSHGAEFWLVTLSNPVQVFPDRTMRERAARSIGTIDLLYPDRRLREMAKKEEIPVITLAETLGEHALENNVQLHGNEVIIGGHWNILGHKIGGEVIAKNLCTALQ
;
A
#
# COMPACT_ATOMS: atom_id res chain seq x y z
N MET A 1 -22.29 36.78 -2.93
CA MET A 1 -21.79 36.93 -4.32
C MET A 1 -20.27 37.17 -4.40
N ALA A 2 -19.68 38.11 -3.64
CA ALA A 2 -18.24 38.44 -3.72
C ALA A 2 -17.25 37.26 -3.54
N LYS A 3 -17.54 36.30 -2.63
CA LYS A 3 -16.69 35.11 -2.42
C LYS A 3 -16.60 34.18 -3.65
N LYS A 4 -17.68 34.09 -4.44
CA LYS A 4 -17.75 33.23 -5.63
C LYS A 4 -16.91 33.84 -6.77
N TYR A 5 -17.10 35.14 -7.03
CA TYR A 5 -16.29 35.88 -8.01
C TYR A 5 -14.79 35.87 -7.67
N TRP A 6 -14.42 35.95 -6.39
CA TRP A 6 -13.01 35.88 -5.99
C TRP A 6 -12.41 34.49 -6.23
N ALA A 7 -13.17 33.42 -5.99
CA ALA A 7 -12.75 32.06 -6.33
C ALA A 7 -12.58 31.89 -7.85
N ASP A 8 -13.52 32.38 -8.65
CA ASP A 8 -13.50 32.27 -10.11
C ASP A 8 -12.33 33.06 -10.73
N ILE A 9 -12.06 34.29 -10.26
CA ILE A 9 -10.90 35.09 -10.68
C ILE A 9 -9.59 34.38 -10.28
N LYS A 10 -9.52 33.84 -9.06
CA LYS A 10 -8.35 33.10 -8.57
C LYS A 10 -8.11 31.86 -9.43
N HIS A 11 -9.13 31.05 -9.70
CA HIS A 11 -9.05 29.87 -10.56
C HIS A 11 -8.71 30.24 -12.00
N GLY A 12 -9.27 31.34 -12.53
CA GLY A 12 -8.95 31.87 -13.85
C GLY A 12 -7.49 32.31 -13.99
N LEU A 13 -6.93 33.03 -13.01
CA LEU A 13 -5.50 33.37 -12.98
C LEU A 13 -4.63 32.10 -12.87
N PHE A 14 -5.01 31.14 -12.02
CA PHE A 14 -4.26 29.89 -11.87
C PHE A 14 -4.25 29.06 -13.16
N ASN A 15 -5.34 29.04 -13.93
CA ASN A 15 -5.42 28.23 -15.13
C ASN A 15 -4.76 28.90 -16.35
N ASN A 16 -4.75 30.23 -16.41
CA ASN A 16 -4.25 30.97 -17.57
C ASN A 16 -2.81 31.48 -17.43
N LEU A 17 -2.26 31.56 -16.21
CA LEU A 17 -0.91 32.09 -16.00
C LEU A 17 0.08 30.98 -15.62
N ARG A 18 0.85 30.52 -16.62
CA ARG A 18 1.89 29.49 -16.48
C ARG A 18 2.94 29.85 -15.43
N PHE A 19 3.27 31.14 -15.27
CA PHE A 19 4.22 31.59 -14.24
C PHE A 19 3.71 31.28 -12.82
N ILE A 20 2.42 31.51 -12.54
CA ILE A 20 1.81 31.20 -11.24
C ILE A 20 1.78 29.69 -11.02
N GLN A 21 1.51 28.90 -12.05
CA GLN A 21 1.54 27.43 -11.99
C GLN A 21 2.96 26.93 -11.66
N VAL A 22 3.98 27.42 -12.36
CA VAL A 22 5.38 27.06 -12.11
C VAL A 22 5.84 27.52 -10.73
N ALA A 23 5.55 28.75 -10.32
CA ALA A 23 5.89 29.25 -8.98
C ALA A 23 5.21 28.43 -7.88
N ARG A 24 3.96 28.04 -8.07
CA ARG A 24 3.24 27.14 -7.14
C ARG A 24 3.86 25.75 -7.14
N GLN A 25 4.21 25.18 -8.29
CA GLN A 25 4.87 23.88 -8.33
C GLN A 25 6.23 23.92 -7.65
N ALA A 26 7.03 24.97 -7.87
CA ALA A 26 8.29 25.19 -7.19
C ALA A 26 8.10 25.32 -5.67
N TYR A 27 7.10 26.10 -5.23
CA TYR A 27 6.74 26.24 -3.82
C TYR A 27 6.30 24.92 -3.20
N VAL A 28 5.40 24.17 -3.85
CA VAL A 28 4.94 22.86 -3.39
C VAL A 28 6.11 21.89 -3.32
N LYS A 29 6.95 21.82 -4.35
CA LYS A 29 8.14 20.95 -4.38
C LYS A 29 9.12 21.30 -3.26
N ALA A 30 9.37 22.59 -3.01
CA ALA A 30 10.22 23.05 -1.91
C ALA A 30 9.61 22.74 -0.53
N LYS A 31 8.31 23.00 -0.34
CA LYS A 31 7.59 22.70 0.91
C LYS A 31 7.56 21.21 1.20
N THR A 32 7.26 20.38 0.20
CA THR A 32 7.27 18.91 0.32
C THR A 32 8.69 18.43 0.65
N LYS A 33 9.72 18.90 -0.06
CA LYS A 33 11.11 18.54 0.23
C LYS A 33 11.53 18.91 1.66
N ARG A 34 11.08 20.07 2.16
CA ARG A 34 11.36 20.52 3.53
C ARG A 34 10.63 19.67 4.57
N ARG A 35 9.34 19.35 4.34
CA ARG A 35 8.55 18.51 5.23
C ARG A 35 9.08 17.07 5.32
N HIS A 36 9.69 16.53 4.27
CA HIS A 36 10.25 15.16 4.29
C HIS A 36 11.69 15.11 4.82
N LYS A 37 12.38 16.25 4.92
CA LYS A 37 13.73 16.32 5.53
C LYS A 37 13.72 15.99 7.02
N ASP A 38 12.60 16.26 7.70
CA ASP A 38 12.49 16.15 9.16
C ASP A 38 11.77 14.86 9.61
N VAL A 39 11.33 14.01 8.67
CA VAL A 39 10.58 12.77 8.96
C VAL A 39 11.55 11.59 8.95
N SER A 40 11.61 10.86 10.06
CA SER A 40 12.50 9.70 10.19
C SER A 40 12.19 8.62 9.15
N ALA A 41 13.20 7.83 8.77
CA ALA A 41 13.00 6.70 7.85
C ALA A 41 11.89 5.74 8.32
N THR A 42 11.85 5.45 9.63
CA THR A 42 10.80 4.64 10.25
C THR A 42 9.41 5.25 10.05
N GLU A 43 9.27 6.56 10.26
CA GLU A 43 7.99 7.25 10.08
C GLU A 43 7.58 7.29 8.60
N GLN A 44 8.53 7.40 7.66
CA GLN A 44 8.25 7.27 6.23
C GLN A 44 7.77 5.87 5.86
N LEU A 45 8.39 4.82 6.39
CA LEU A 45 7.99 3.43 6.15
C LEU A 45 6.60 3.12 6.71
N ASN A 46 6.24 3.77 7.82
CA ASN A 46 4.95 3.62 8.48
C ASN A 46 3.90 4.64 8.01
N ALA A 47 4.23 5.50 7.06
CA ALA A 47 3.35 6.59 6.65
C ALA A 47 2.03 6.05 6.07
N GLY A 48 0.92 6.43 6.71
CA GLY A 48 -0.42 6.00 6.32
C GLY A 48 -0.81 4.60 6.78
N LEU A 49 0.01 3.93 7.60
CA LEU A 49 -0.31 2.65 8.19
C LEU A 49 -0.99 2.84 9.55
N ASN A 50 -1.97 1.98 9.83
CA ASN A 50 -2.48 1.81 11.17
C ASN A 50 -1.79 0.59 11.82
N PRO A 51 -1.05 0.75 12.93
CA PRO A 51 -0.39 -0.33 13.66
C PRO A 51 -1.27 -1.56 13.91
N ASP A 52 -2.54 -1.33 14.26
CA ASP A 52 -3.49 -2.38 14.64
C ASP A 52 -3.79 -3.37 13.50
N LEU A 53 -3.49 -3.00 12.24
CA LEU A 53 -3.57 -3.91 11.09
C LEU A 53 -2.66 -5.13 11.24
N TYR A 54 -1.52 -4.96 11.91
CA TYR A 54 -0.48 -5.97 12.07
C TYR A 54 -0.62 -6.77 13.38
N LEU A 55 -1.72 -6.59 14.08
CA LEU A 55 -1.99 -7.24 15.37
C LEU A 55 -3.31 -8.01 15.29
N PRO A 56 -3.44 -9.11 16.04
CA PRO A 56 -4.74 -9.71 16.29
C PRO A 56 -5.75 -8.67 16.78
N PRO A 57 -6.99 -8.66 16.26
CA PRO A 57 -7.94 -7.62 16.62
C PRO A 57 -8.46 -7.78 18.04
N GLU A 58 -8.05 -6.87 18.93
CA GLU A 58 -8.44 -6.88 20.34
C GLU A 58 -9.70 -6.06 20.62
N THR A 59 -9.92 -4.98 19.86
CA THR A 59 -11.07 -4.09 20.07
C THR A 59 -12.28 -4.54 19.24
N PRO A 60 -13.53 -4.28 19.70
CA PRO A 60 -14.74 -4.58 18.93
C PRO A 60 -14.75 -3.94 17.54
N ALA A 61 -14.18 -2.73 17.41
CA ALA A 61 -14.10 -2.03 16.13
C ALA A 61 -13.20 -2.78 15.12
N TRP A 62 -12.02 -3.24 15.57
CA TRP A 62 -11.11 -4.02 14.72
C TRP A 62 -11.62 -5.44 14.43
N GLN A 63 -12.25 -6.07 15.41
CA GLN A 63 -12.90 -7.38 15.22
C GLN A 63 -13.99 -7.28 14.16
N ASN A 64 -14.86 -6.27 14.26
CA ASN A 64 -15.89 -6.01 13.27
C ASN A 64 -15.29 -5.62 11.91
N GLY A 65 -14.26 -4.77 11.87
CA GLY A 65 -13.58 -4.38 10.65
C GLY A 65 -13.03 -5.58 9.87
N TRP A 66 -12.36 -6.50 10.55
CA TRP A 66 -11.90 -7.75 9.94
C TRP A 66 -13.05 -8.65 9.52
N ALA A 67 -14.06 -8.86 10.38
CA ALA A 67 -15.20 -9.71 10.08
C ALA A 67 -15.95 -9.24 8.83
N VAL A 68 -16.25 -7.93 8.73
CA VAL A 68 -16.92 -7.33 7.58
C VAL A 68 -16.04 -7.42 6.32
N SER A 69 -14.75 -7.15 6.42
CA SER A 69 -13.84 -7.21 5.27
C SER A 69 -13.74 -8.62 4.71
N GLU A 70 -13.60 -9.62 5.58
CA GLU A 70 -13.58 -11.02 5.16
C GLU A 70 -14.90 -11.45 4.55
N GLU A 71 -16.05 -11.02 5.09
CA GLU A 71 -17.36 -11.37 4.51
C GLU A 71 -17.57 -10.74 3.14
N ILE A 72 -17.13 -9.50 2.94
CA ILE A 72 -17.16 -8.87 1.61
C ILE A 72 -16.33 -9.68 0.60
N ILE A 73 -15.14 -10.16 0.99
CA ILE A 73 -14.31 -10.99 0.12
C ILE A 73 -15.01 -12.32 -0.21
N ARG A 74 -15.66 -12.96 0.77
CA ARG A 74 -16.45 -14.18 0.54
C ARG A 74 -17.59 -13.95 -0.44
N GLU A 75 -18.34 -12.87 -0.25
CA GLU A 75 -19.45 -12.50 -1.13
C GLU A 75 -18.98 -12.18 -2.56
N MET A 76 -17.87 -11.46 -2.70
CA MET A 76 -17.26 -11.22 -4.02
C MET A 76 -16.85 -12.51 -4.73
N SER A 77 -16.29 -13.47 -3.98
CA SER A 77 -15.95 -14.79 -4.50
C SER A 77 -17.20 -15.59 -4.92
N ARG A 78 -18.22 -15.66 -4.06
CA ARG A 78 -19.50 -16.33 -4.36
C ARG A 78 -20.17 -15.74 -5.59
N LEU A 79 -20.22 -14.41 -5.69
CA LEU A 79 -20.80 -13.70 -6.83
C LEU A 79 -20.01 -13.96 -8.12
N SER A 80 -18.68 -13.92 -8.08
CA SER A 80 -17.87 -14.21 -9.26
C SER A 80 -18.11 -15.65 -9.77
N LYS A 81 -18.09 -16.62 -8.85
CA LYS A 81 -18.34 -18.03 -9.13
C LYS A 81 -19.76 -18.26 -9.68
N SER A 82 -20.78 -17.57 -9.17
CA SER A 82 -22.16 -17.70 -9.66
C SER A 82 -22.35 -17.18 -11.09
N HIS A 83 -21.47 -16.29 -11.54
CA HIS A 83 -21.40 -15.80 -12.92
C HIS A 83 -20.40 -16.58 -13.80
N GLY A 84 -19.88 -17.72 -13.33
CA GLY A 84 -18.94 -18.55 -14.09
C GLY A 84 -17.54 -17.96 -14.23
N ALA A 85 -17.18 -16.97 -13.39
CA ALA A 85 -15.85 -16.37 -13.34
C ALA A 85 -15.06 -16.89 -12.13
N GLU A 86 -13.76 -17.11 -12.31
CA GLU A 86 -12.85 -17.40 -11.21
C GLU A 86 -12.59 -16.12 -10.38
N PHE A 87 -12.41 -16.28 -9.08
CA PHE A 87 -12.07 -15.20 -8.17
C PHE A 87 -10.73 -15.45 -7.50
N TRP A 88 -9.80 -14.52 -7.64
CA TRP A 88 -8.48 -14.54 -7.02
C TRP A 88 -8.35 -13.41 -6.00
N LEU A 89 -7.83 -13.73 -4.81
CA LEU A 89 -7.46 -12.74 -3.81
C LEU A 89 -5.96 -12.42 -3.93
N VAL A 90 -5.62 -11.13 -4.06
CA VAL A 90 -4.23 -10.68 -4.06
C VAL A 90 -4.01 -9.64 -2.97
N THR A 91 -3.05 -9.87 -2.07
CA THR A 91 -2.64 -8.84 -1.09
C THR A 91 -1.43 -8.07 -1.62
N LEU A 92 -1.46 -6.76 -1.48
CA LEU A 92 -0.33 -5.88 -1.81
C LEU A 92 0.66 -5.82 -0.64
N SER A 93 1.87 -5.31 -0.90
CA SER A 93 2.84 -5.01 0.16
C SER A 93 2.74 -3.56 0.64
N ASN A 94 3.15 -3.34 1.88
CA ASN A 94 3.44 -2.02 2.44
C ASN A 94 4.96 -1.81 2.52
N PRO A 95 5.46 -0.55 2.53
CA PRO A 95 6.89 -0.27 2.57
C PRO A 95 7.61 -0.97 3.71
N VAL A 96 7.02 -0.95 4.91
CA VAL A 96 7.61 -1.57 6.10
C VAL A 96 7.80 -3.08 5.96
N GLN A 97 6.96 -3.77 5.17
CA GLN A 97 7.05 -5.21 4.96
C GLN A 97 8.24 -5.59 4.07
N VAL A 98 8.58 -4.74 3.09
CA VAL A 98 9.49 -5.08 1.98
C VAL A 98 10.72 -4.18 1.87
N PHE A 99 10.96 -3.28 2.82
CA PHE A 99 12.17 -2.46 2.80
C PHE A 99 13.44 -3.35 2.85
N PRO A 100 14.45 -3.09 1.99
CA PRO A 100 15.59 -4.00 1.84
C PRO A 100 16.47 -4.14 3.10
N ASP A 101 16.52 -3.12 3.95
CA ASP A 101 17.22 -3.18 5.23
C ASP A 101 16.37 -3.91 6.30
N ARG A 102 16.78 -5.12 6.65
CA ARG A 102 16.14 -5.94 7.69
C ARG A 102 16.13 -5.28 9.06
N THR A 103 17.23 -4.67 9.48
CA THR A 103 17.31 -4.00 10.78
C THR A 103 16.35 -2.82 10.85
N MET A 104 16.19 -2.09 9.73
CA MET A 104 15.20 -1.02 9.64
C MET A 104 13.77 -1.55 9.66
N ARG A 105 13.46 -2.64 8.96
CA ARG A 105 12.14 -3.31 9.04
C ARG A 105 11.80 -3.71 10.47
N GLU A 106 12.73 -4.35 11.17
CA GLU A 106 12.54 -4.77 12.56
C GLU A 106 12.36 -3.57 13.50
N ARG A 107 13.12 -2.49 13.30
CA ARG A 107 12.94 -1.24 14.07
C ARG A 107 11.56 -0.63 13.80
N ALA A 108 11.12 -0.62 12.55
CA ALA A 108 9.83 -0.07 12.17
C ALA A 108 8.67 -0.92 12.70
N ALA A 109 8.75 -2.25 12.63
CA ALA A 109 7.80 -3.16 13.26
C ALA A 109 7.67 -2.90 14.76
N ARG A 110 8.80 -2.82 15.48
CA ARG A 110 8.81 -2.52 16.91
C ARG A 110 8.18 -1.17 17.23
N SER A 111 8.37 -0.16 16.38
CA SER A 111 7.78 1.17 16.60
C SER A 111 6.25 1.20 16.51
N ILE A 112 5.65 0.19 15.87
CA ILE A 112 4.19 0.02 15.78
C ILE A 112 3.69 -1.16 16.64
N GLY A 113 4.52 -1.64 17.57
CA GLY A 113 4.12 -2.67 18.54
C GLY A 113 3.99 -4.08 17.97
N THR A 114 4.48 -4.35 16.76
CA THR A 114 4.45 -5.69 16.16
C THR A 114 5.86 -6.25 15.93
N ILE A 115 5.96 -7.58 15.87
CA ILE A 115 7.13 -8.31 15.37
C ILE A 115 6.83 -9.05 14.08
N ASP A 116 5.57 -9.01 13.65
CA ASP A 116 5.04 -9.80 12.54
C ASP A 116 4.33 -8.88 11.55
N LEU A 117 5.11 -8.34 10.62
CA LEU A 117 4.58 -7.50 9.55
C LEU A 117 3.79 -8.29 8.50
N LEU A 118 3.79 -9.63 8.56
CA LEU A 118 3.05 -10.50 7.63
C LEU A 118 1.74 -11.03 8.23
N TYR A 119 1.36 -10.60 9.44
CA TYR A 119 0.09 -10.96 10.07
C TYR A 119 -1.13 -10.82 9.13
N PRO A 120 -1.39 -9.65 8.49
CA PRO A 120 -2.58 -9.47 7.67
C PRO A 120 -2.60 -10.41 6.45
N ASP A 121 -1.44 -10.59 5.80
CA ASP A 121 -1.27 -11.52 4.68
C ASP A 121 -1.59 -12.97 5.09
N ARG A 122 -1.06 -13.42 6.23
CA ARG A 122 -1.34 -14.77 6.74
C ARG A 122 -2.80 -14.95 7.13
N ARG A 123 -3.40 -13.95 7.78
CA ARG A 123 -4.82 -13.98 8.15
C ARG A 123 -5.71 -14.16 6.92
N LEU A 124 -5.48 -13.36 5.88
CA LEU A 124 -6.24 -13.44 4.63
C LEU A 124 -5.97 -14.75 3.88
N ARG A 125 -4.75 -15.26 3.91
CA ARG A 125 -4.41 -16.57 3.33
C ARG A 125 -5.17 -17.71 4.02
N GLU A 126 -5.22 -17.73 5.36
CA GLU A 126 -5.94 -18.75 6.12
C GLU A 126 -7.46 -18.67 5.91
N MET A 127 -8.01 -17.45 5.80
CA MET A 127 -9.41 -17.27 5.43
C MET A 127 -9.68 -17.79 4.02
N ALA A 128 -8.89 -17.36 3.03
CA ALA A 128 -9.05 -17.76 1.63
C ALA A 128 -8.93 -19.28 1.44
N LYS A 129 -8.02 -19.93 2.17
CA LYS A 129 -7.85 -21.38 2.16
C LYS A 129 -9.12 -22.13 2.60
N LYS A 130 -9.81 -21.64 3.65
CA LYS A 130 -11.06 -22.25 4.14
C LYS A 130 -12.22 -22.13 3.16
N GLU A 131 -12.20 -21.08 2.34
CA GLU A 131 -13.25 -20.76 1.35
C GLU A 131 -12.90 -21.24 -0.06
N GLU A 132 -11.79 -21.97 -0.22
CA GLU A 132 -11.27 -22.42 -1.51
C GLU A 132 -11.15 -21.26 -2.51
N ILE A 133 -10.57 -20.16 -2.04
CA ILE A 133 -10.23 -18.98 -2.82
C ILE A 133 -8.73 -19.02 -3.13
N PRO A 134 -8.33 -19.08 -4.41
CA PRO A 134 -6.96 -18.87 -4.83
C PRO A 134 -6.43 -17.53 -4.30
N VAL A 135 -5.26 -17.55 -3.64
CA VAL A 135 -4.70 -16.37 -2.97
C VAL A 135 -3.22 -16.19 -3.26
N ILE A 136 -2.84 -14.95 -3.60
CA ILE A 136 -1.45 -14.53 -3.82
C ILE A 136 -1.11 -13.45 -2.80
N THR A 137 -0.21 -13.76 -1.88
CA THR A 137 0.26 -12.79 -0.88
C THR A 137 1.61 -12.21 -1.28
N LEU A 138 1.65 -10.95 -1.71
CA LEU A 138 2.86 -10.40 -2.34
C LEU A 138 3.94 -9.99 -1.34
N ALA A 139 3.58 -9.61 -0.11
CA ALA A 139 4.52 -9.00 0.84
C ALA A 139 5.75 -9.86 1.15
N GLU A 140 5.57 -11.18 1.26
CA GLU A 140 6.66 -12.12 1.53
C GLU A 140 7.64 -12.20 0.33
N THR A 141 7.12 -12.55 -0.85
CA THR A 141 7.93 -12.68 -2.08
C THR A 141 8.62 -11.36 -2.48
N LEU A 142 7.92 -10.23 -2.38
CA LEU A 142 8.51 -8.92 -2.68
C LEU A 142 9.55 -8.53 -1.63
N GLY A 143 9.34 -8.88 -0.37
CA GLY A 143 10.29 -8.64 0.71
C GLY A 143 11.58 -9.44 0.57
N GLU A 144 11.48 -10.69 0.13
CA GLU A 144 12.63 -11.53 -0.23
C GLU A 144 13.38 -10.94 -1.42
N HIS A 145 12.68 -10.61 -2.51
CA HIS A 145 13.29 -9.99 -3.68
C HIS A 145 14.01 -8.69 -3.34
N ALA A 146 13.39 -7.82 -2.56
CA ALA A 146 13.97 -6.56 -2.12
C ALA A 146 15.25 -6.77 -1.30
N LEU A 147 15.22 -7.75 -0.38
CA LEU A 147 16.35 -8.11 0.47
C LEU A 147 17.52 -8.67 -0.35
N GLU A 148 17.26 -9.65 -1.21
CA GLU A 148 18.28 -10.35 -2.02
C GLU A 148 18.97 -9.42 -3.01
N ASN A 149 18.21 -8.49 -3.61
CA ASN A 149 18.71 -7.59 -4.64
C ASN A 149 19.10 -6.21 -4.09
N ASN A 150 18.89 -5.97 -2.79
CA ASN A 150 19.08 -4.67 -2.13
C ASN A 150 18.40 -3.51 -2.87
N VAL A 151 17.13 -3.71 -3.27
CA VAL A 151 16.33 -2.75 -4.03
C VAL A 151 15.13 -2.26 -3.23
N GLN A 152 14.77 -0.99 -3.41
CA GLN A 152 13.52 -0.44 -2.87
C GLN A 152 12.38 -0.68 -3.86
N LEU A 153 11.24 -1.15 -3.37
CA LEU A 153 10.04 -1.40 -4.18
C LEU A 153 8.93 -0.35 -3.98
N HIS A 154 9.11 0.55 -3.02
CA HIS A 154 8.18 1.62 -2.70
C HIS A 154 8.85 3.00 -2.81
N GLY A 155 8.03 4.03 -2.90
CA GLY A 155 8.49 5.41 -2.83
C GLY A 155 9.23 5.90 -4.07
N ASN A 156 10.22 6.78 -3.89
CA ASN A 156 11.04 7.38 -4.93
C ASN A 156 12.38 7.87 -4.32
N GLU A 157 13.19 8.59 -5.11
CA GLU A 157 14.49 9.13 -4.68
C GLU A 157 14.45 10.04 -3.44
N VAL A 158 13.27 10.55 -3.07
CA VAL A 158 13.09 11.51 -1.97
C VAL A 158 12.38 10.87 -0.76
N ILE A 159 11.56 9.84 -0.98
CA ILE A 159 10.67 9.24 0.03
C ILE A 159 10.76 7.73 -0.08
N ILE A 160 11.02 7.04 1.02
CA ILE A 160 11.20 5.56 1.01
C ILE A 160 9.91 4.77 1.26
N GLY A 161 8.79 5.46 1.54
CA GLY A 161 7.48 4.88 1.82
C GLY A 161 6.39 5.23 0.80
N GLY A 162 5.15 4.88 1.13
CA GLY A 162 3.98 5.08 0.27
C GLY A 162 3.76 3.97 -0.76
N HIS A 163 3.29 4.32 -1.95
CA HIS A 163 2.94 3.37 -3.02
C HIS A 163 4.18 2.67 -3.61
N TRP A 164 3.94 1.62 -4.39
CA TRP A 164 4.96 0.99 -5.22
C TRP A 164 5.63 2.00 -6.15
N ASN A 165 6.93 1.81 -6.36
CA ASN A 165 7.65 2.48 -7.42
C ASN A 165 7.57 1.65 -8.71
N ILE A 166 8.24 2.10 -9.79
CA ILE A 166 8.21 1.40 -11.09
C ILE A 166 8.67 -0.07 -10.96
N LEU A 167 9.71 -0.32 -10.15
CA LEU A 167 10.20 -1.67 -9.91
C LEU A 167 9.21 -2.50 -9.09
N GLY A 168 8.62 -1.92 -8.03
CA GLY A 168 7.58 -2.59 -7.24
C GLY A 168 6.37 -3.01 -8.08
N HIS A 169 5.88 -2.12 -8.95
CA HIS A 169 4.81 -2.45 -9.89
C HIS A 169 5.21 -3.58 -10.86
N LYS A 170 6.43 -3.53 -11.41
CA LYS A 170 6.93 -4.55 -12.33
C LYS A 170 7.00 -5.92 -11.65
N ILE A 171 7.69 -6.02 -10.52
CA ILE A 171 7.90 -7.28 -9.80
C ILE A 171 6.57 -7.82 -9.27
N GLY A 172 5.70 -6.97 -8.71
CA GLY A 172 4.36 -7.37 -8.29
C GLY A 172 3.54 -7.95 -9.46
N GLY A 173 3.57 -7.30 -10.62
CA GLY A 173 2.91 -7.79 -11.83
C GLY A 173 3.46 -9.13 -12.32
N GLU A 174 4.78 -9.30 -12.32
CA GLU A 174 5.43 -10.56 -12.71
C GLU A 174 5.06 -11.72 -11.78
N VAL A 175 5.04 -11.48 -10.46
CA VAL A 175 4.61 -12.49 -9.47
C VAL A 175 3.15 -12.86 -9.68
N ILE A 176 2.26 -11.89 -9.85
CA ILE A 176 0.82 -12.16 -10.11
C ILE A 176 0.67 -12.95 -11.42
N ALA A 177 1.26 -12.47 -12.51
CA ALA A 177 1.15 -13.10 -13.81
C ALA A 177 1.67 -14.55 -13.80
N LYS A 178 2.80 -14.80 -13.15
CA LYS A 178 3.35 -16.15 -13.01
C LYS A 178 2.37 -17.10 -12.31
N ASN A 179 1.75 -16.66 -11.21
CA ASN A 179 0.80 -17.48 -10.46
C ASN A 179 -0.47 -17.75 -11.28
N LEU A 180 -1.03 -16.73 -11.93
CA LEU A 180 -2.20 -16.88 -12.79
C LEU A 180 -1.92 -17.80 -13.99
N CYS A 181 -0.79 -17.62 -14.68
CA CYS A 181 -0.43 -18.47 -15.82
C CYS A 181 -0.19 -19.93 -15.41
N THR A 182 0.35 -20.18 -14.21
CA THR A 182 0.53 -21.55 -13.70
C THR A 182 -0.81 -22.24 -13.44
N ALA A 183 -1.81 -21.50 -12.97
CA ALA A 183 -3.13 -22.05 -12.68
C ALA A 183 -3.99 -22.32 -13.94
N LEU A 184 -3.62 -21.73 -15.09
CA LEU A 184 -4.30 -21.92 -16.37
C LEU A 184 -3.72 -23.08 -17.21
N GLN A 185 -2.66 -23.74 -16.73
CA GLN A 185 -2.02 -24.89 -17.39
C GLN A 185 -2.61 -26.20 -16.89
#